data_AF-A0A840SBQ0-F1
#
_entry.id   AF-A0A840SBQ0-F1
#
_cell.length_a   1.000
_cell.length_b   1.000
_cell.length_c   1.000
_cell.angle_alpha   90.00
_cell.angle_beta   90.00
_cell.angle_gamma   90.00
#
_symmetry.space_group_name_H-M   'P 1'
#
loop_
_entity.id
_entity.type
_entity.pdbx_description
1 polymer ?
#
loop_
_entity_poly.entity_id
_entity_poly.type
_entity_poly.pdbx_seq_one_letter_code
_entity_poly.pdbx_strand_id
1 'polypeptide(L)'
;MFALQQDKIDSLFELISASKALYIPVDSDKGTADFKRWSAGTKLSSALKTVRSAKDFFFPKAEKLVEYKKNGTTFEVVDPRKEVEDFVVFGVRACDAKSFSVIDAVYLNMDPVDSYYKNRRDHGTVITLACNEPAKTCFCSTYNIDAAEPAGDVSAWLADGKYYFKANTQKGEAFIENAKSLLSDADEKAVDTLKKDIKAKIEKLPFAHLDMSKFQGKDMLKIFNSKIWDKVSETCLGCGTCTYVCPTCMCFDVRDFKNGNEVKQVRCWDSCMYHDFTQMAAANPRLTQKERSRQRFMHKLMYYPMAHEDVFACVGCGRCLESCPINMNIVKVIKAVQEADDI
;
A
#
# COMPACT_ATOMS: atom_id res chain seq x y z
N MET A 1 -22.08 -4.94 -16.74
CA MET A 1 -20.89 -4.12 -16.46
C MET A 1 -21.07 -2.78 -17.14
N PHE A 2 -20.39 -1.73 -16.70
CA PHE A 2 -20.48 -0.40 -17.34
C PHE A 2 -19.21 -0.08 -18.11
N ALA A 3 -19.31 0.64 -19.21
CA ALA A 3 -18.16 1.03 -20.03
C ALA A 3 -18.15 2.52 -20.37
N LEU A 4 -16.95 3.03 -20.60
CA LEU A 4 -16.64 4.40 -21.03
C LEU A 4 -15.55 4.33 -22.11
N GLN A 5 -15.69 5.11 -23.18
CA GLN A 5 -14.63 5.23 -24.18
C GLN A 5 -13.36 5.84 -23.56
N GLN A 6 -12.18 5.35 -23.92
CA GLN A 6 -10.92 5.80 -23.31
C GLN A 6 -10.67 7.31 -23.51
N ASP A 7 -11.10 7.88 -24.63
CA ASP A 7 -11.00 9.32 -24.93
C ASP A 7 -11.94 10.19 -24.07
N LYS A 8 -12.91 9.58 -23.37
CA LYS A 8 -13.84 10.25 -22.45
C LYS A 8 -13.44 10.12 -20.98
N ILE A 9 -12.28 9.54 -20.67
CA ILE A 9 -11.85 9.37 -19.28
C ILE A 9 -11.71 10.71 -18.53
N ASP A 10 -11.25 11.76 -19.22
CA ASP A 10 -11.12 13.10 -18.63
C ASP A 10 -12.50 13.68 -18.25
N SER A 11 -13.56 13.38 -19.00
CA SER A 11 -14.93 13.79 -18.65
C SER A 11 -15.46 13.10 -17.39
N LEU A 12 -15.09 11.83 -17.18
CA LEU A 12 -15.38 11.14 -15.92
C LEU A 12 -14.63 11.80 -14.75
N PHE A 13 -13.37 12.17 -14.95
CA PHE A 13 -12.58 12.85 -13.92
C PHE A 13 -13.13 14.22 -13.57
N GLU A 14 -13.54 15.00 -14.56
CA GLU A 14 -14.26 16.27 -14.38
C GLU A 14 -15.51 16.08 -13.51
N LEU A 15 -16.36 15.11 -13.87
CA LEU A 15 -17.59 14.81 -13.14
C LEU A 15 -17.33 14.45 -11.67
N ILE A 16 -16.33 13.61 -11.39
CA ILE A 16 -15.97 13.24 -10.01
C ILE A 16 -15.45 14.47 -9.26
N SER A 17 -14.54 15.23 -9.88
CA SER A 17 -13.87 16.38 -9.26
C SER A 17 -14.82 17.51 -8.88
N ALA A 18 -15.99 17.59 -9.52
CA ALA A 18 -17.02 18.59 -9.22
C ALA A 18 -17.66 18.40 -7.84
N SER A 19 -17.59 17.19 -7.26
CA SER A 19 -18.21 16.88 -5.96
C SER A 19 -17.23 16.35 -4.91
N LYS A 20 -16.11 15.72 -5.32
CA LYS A 20 -15.14 15.08 -4.43
C LYS A 20 -13.73 15.35 -4.89
N ALA A 21 -12.76 15.31 -3.97
CA ALA A 21 -11.36 15.35 -4.37
C ALA A 21 -11.00 14.08 -5.15
N LEU A 22 -10.50 14.21 -6.37
CA LEU A 22 -10.04 13.07 -7.19
C LEU A 22 -8.51 13.02 -7.20
N TYR A 23 -7.95 11.82 -7.02
CA TYR A 23 -6.53 11.55 -7.15
C TYR A 23 -6.30 10.47 -8.21
N ILE A 24 -5.37 10.74 -9.14
CA ILE A 24 -5.01 9.82 -10.22
C ILE A 24 -3.47 9.67 -10.31
N PRO A 25 -2.95 8.56 -10.88
CA PRO A 25 -1.55 8.46 -11.28
C PRO A 25 -1.22 9.50 -12.34
N VAL A 26 -0.18 10.30 -12.11
CA VAL A 26 0.31 11.32 -13.03
C VAL A 26 1.81 11.15 -13.18
N ASP A 27 2.30 11.27 -14.41
CA ASP A 27 3.74 11.23 -14.68
C ASP A 27 4.45 12.40 -13.99
N SER A 28 5.64 12.12 -13.51
CA SER A 28 6.58 13.10 -12.96
C SER A 28 7.67 13.38 -13.99
N ASP A 29 8.34 14.51 -13.83
CA ASP A 29 9.48 14.91 -14.68
C ASP A 29 10.66 13.91 -14.64
N LYS A 30 10.63 12.96 -13.69
CA LYS A 30 11.65 11.92 -13.50
C LYS A 30 11.31 10.60 -14.22
N GLY A 31 10.25 10.56 -15.03
CA GLY A 31 9.83 9.35 -15.75
C GLY A 31 9.17 8.29 -14.86
N THR A 32 8.77 8.66 -13.65
CA THR A 32 7.97 7.82 -12.74
C THR A 32 6.57 8.41 -12.55
N ALA A 33 5.62 7.64 -12.03
CA ALA A 33 4.28 8.14 -11.72
C ALA A 33 4.07 8.34 -10.21
N ASP A 34 3.28 9.35 -9.84
CA ASP A 34 2.82 9.59 -8.47
C ASP A 34 1.31 9.85 -8.47
N PHE A 35 0.62 9.49 -7.39
CA PHE A 35 -0.75 9.95 -7.23
C PHE A 35 -0.76 11.44 -6.95
N LYS A 36 -1.50 12.20 -7.76
CA LYS A 36 -1.69 13.65 -7.59
C LYS A 36 -3.18 13.99 -7.64
N ARG A 37 -3.56 15.09 -6.99
CA ARG A 37 -4.92 15.64 -7.09
C ARG A 37 -5.17 16.02 -8.55
N TRP A 38 -6.29 15.59 -9.10
CA TRP A 38 -6.69 15.92 -10.45
C TRP A 38 -7.21 17.36 -10.52
N SER A 39 -6.95 18.00 -11.63
CA SER A 39 -7.46 19.31 -12.04
C SER A 39 -7.55 19.32 -13.56
N ALA A 40 -8.33 20.24 -14.15
CA ALA A 40 -8.44 20.35 -15.59
C ALA A 40 -7.04 20.42 -16.25
N GLY A 41 -6.81 19.56 -17.25
CA GLY A 41 -5.52 19.42 -17.94
C GLY A 41 -4.57 18.36 -17.35
N THR A 42 -4.82 17.85 -16.15
CA THR A 42 -4.03 16.76 -15.56
C THR A 42 -4.24 15.46 -16.34
N LYS A 43 -3.15 14.81 -16.75
CA LYS A 43 -3.18 13.58 -17.56
C LYS A 43 -2.90 12.34 -16.74
N LEU A 44 -3.70 11.30 -17.01
CA LEU A 44 -3.52 9.97 -16.45
C LEU A 44 -2.24 9.32 -17.00
N SER A 45 -1.38 8.88 -16.10
CA SER A 45 -0.17 8.13 -16.44
C SER A 45 -0.49 6.76 -17.01
N SER A 46 0.29 6.33 -18.00
CA SER A 46 0.28 4.96 -18.52
C SER A 46 1.10 3.98 -17.67
N ALA A 47 1.82 4.46 -16.65
CA ALA A 47 2.66 3.64 -15.81
C ALA A 47 1.85 2.58 -15.05
N LEU A 48 2.42 1.36 -14.94
CA LEU A 48 1.80 0.29 -14.18
C LEU A 48 1.64 0.67 -12.70
N LYS A 49 2.65 1.27 -12.07
CA LYS A 49 2.64 1.59 -10.64
C LYS A 49 3.13 3.01 -10.44
N THR A 50 2.55 3.67 -9.45
CA THR A 50 3.14 4.85 -8.83
C THR A 50 4.32 4.47 -7.93
N VAL A 51 5.25 5.39 -7.70
CA VAL A 51 6.42 5.18 -6.81
C VAL A 51 5.95 4.83 -5.40
N ARG A 52 4.94 5.56 -4.91
CA ARG A 52 4.30 5.32 -3.60
C ARG A 52 2.92 4.74 -3.79
N SER A 53 2.58 3.76 -2.96
CA SER A 53 1.27 3.11 -2.99
C SER A 53 0.13 4.02 -2.55
N ALA A 54 -1.10 3.59 -2.80
CA ALA A 54 -2.30 4.28 -2.33
C ALA A 54 -2.46 4.32 -0.79
N LYS A 55 -1.60 3.65 -0.02
CA LYS A 55 -1.55 3.75 1.45
C LYS A 55 -1.49 5.20 1.94
N ASP A 56 -0.79 6.09 1.23
CA ASP A 56 -0.59 7.49 1.62
C ASP A 56 -1.89 8.26 1.89
N PHE A 57 -3.00 7.85 1.26
CA PHE A 57 -4.31 8.48 1.42
C PHE A 57 -4.98 8.14 2.75
N PHE A 58 -4.69 6.95 3.28
CA PHE A 58 -5.32 6.41 4.48
C PHE A 58 -4.40 6.48 5.69
N PHE A 59 -3.09 6.40 5.47
CA PHE A 59 -2.07 6.49 6.50
C PHE A 59 -1.01 7.51 6.06
N PRO A 60 -1.24 8.81 6.25
CA PRO A 60 -0.33 9.86 5.75
C PRO A 60 1.02 9.84 6.47
N LYS A 61 2.05 10.36 5.80
CA LYS A 61 3.43 10.40 6.30
C LYS A 61 3.59 11.17 7.61
N ALA A 62 2.80 12.23 7.77
CA ALA A 62 2.79 13.08 8.95
C ALA A 62 1.33 13.44 9.23
N GLU A 63 0.89 13.27 10.47
CA GLU A 63 -0.46 13.58 10.90
C GLU A 63 -0.44 14.21 12.30
N LYS A 64 -1.06 15.38 12.42
CA LYS A 64 -1.19 16.06 13.71
C LYS A 64 -2.21 15.29 14.56
N LEU A 65 -1.81 14.88 15.77
CA LEU A 65 -2.65 14.10 16.68
C LEU A 65 -3.31 14.95 17.77
N VAL A 66 -2.58 15.93 18.30
CA VAL A 66 -3.09 16.82 19.34
C VAL A 66 -2.24 18.07 19.37
N GLU A 67 -2.83 19.19 19.78
CA GLU A 67 -2.12 20.41 20.10
C GLU A 67 -2.46 20.87 21.50
N TYR A 68 -1.43 21.24 22.26
CA TYR A 68 -1.54 21.80 23.60
C TYR A 68 -1.16 23.27 23.53
N LYS A 69 -2.05 24.16 23.97
CA LYS A 69 -1.77 25.60 24.07
C LYS A 69 -1.74 26.03 25.52
N LYS A 70 -0.61 26.57 25.96
CA LYS A 70 -0.43 27.06 27.32
C LYS A 70 -0.85 28.52 27.44
N ASN A 71 -1.82 28.80 28.31
CA ASN A 71 -2.32 30.14 28.63
C ASN A 71 -2.07 30.41 30.12
N GLY A 72 -0.89 30.97 30.46
CA GLY A 72 -0.49 31.16 31.85
C GLY A 72 -0.28 29.81 32.55
N THR A 73 -1.16 29.45 33.48
CA THR A 73 -1.15 28.18 34.21
C THR A 73 -2.12 27.14 33.65
N THR A 74 -2.98 27.50 32.69
CA THR A 74 -3.94 26.59 32.08
C THR A 74 -3.44 26.06 30.74
N PHE A 75 -3.96 24.89 30.34
CA PHE A 75 -3.69 24.26 29.05
C PHE A 75 -5.02 24.03 28.31
N GLU A 76 -5.09 24.48 27.06
CA GLU A 76 -6.13 24.11 26.12
C GLU A 76 -5.64 22.90 25.31
N VAL A 77 -6.46 21.85 25.22
CA VAL A 77 -6.20 20.68 24.38
C VAL A 77 -7.05 20.82 23.12
N VAL A 78 -6.38 21.02 21.98
CA VAL A 78 -7.00 21.15 20.67
C VAL A 78 -6.93 19.81 19.97
N ASP A 79 -8.10 19.21 19.74
CA ASP A 79 -8.24 18.03 18.88
C ASP A 79 -8.20 18.47 17.40
N PRO A 80 -7.19 18.06 16.62
CA PRO A 80 -7.07 18.43 15.21
C PRO A 80 -7.98 17.58 14.31
N ARG A 81 -8.64 16.54 14.84
CA ARG A 81 -9.55 15.70 14.05
C ARG A 81 -10.66 16.54 13.47
N LYS A 82 -10.82 16.42 12.16
CA LYS A 82 -11.94 16.93 11.39
C LYS A 82 -12.38 15.81 10.45
N GLU A 83 -13.66 15.72 10.15
CA GLU A 83 -14.14 14.89 9.05
C GLU A 83 -13.34 15.25 7.80
N VAL A 84 -12.71 14.24 7.18
CA VAL A 84 -11.93 14.49 5.97
C VAL A 84 -12.92 14.74 4.83
N GLU A 85 -12.56 15.57 3.85
CA GLU A 85 -13.39 15.66 2.64
C GLU A 85 -13.49 14.29 1.97
N ASP A 86 -14.66 13.95 1.43
CA ASP A 86 -14.84 12.78 0.57
C ASP A 86 -13.86 12.83 -0.60
N PHE A 87 -13.20 11.71 -0.87
CA PHE A 87 -12.22 11.63 -1.95
C PHE A 87 -12.27 10.30 -2.70
N VAL A 88 -11.82 10.34 -3.94
CA VAL A 88 -11.72 9.20 -4.85
C VAL A 88 -10.26 9.02 -5.24
N VAL A 89 -9.75 7.80 -5.14
CA VAL A 89 -8.43 7.42 -5.67
C VAL A 89 -8.64 6.44 -6.80
N PHE A 90 -8.35 6.88 -8.03
CA PHE A 90 -8.48 6.06 -9.23
C PHE A 90 -7.15 5.44 -9.64
N GLY A 91 -7.17 4.25 -10.23
CA GLY A 91 -5.97 3.59 -10.75
C GLY A 91 -5.16 2.84 -9.68
N VAL A 92 -5.77 2.52 -8.54
CA VAL A 92 -5.15 1.68 -7.50
C VAL A 92 -4.97 0.26 -8.03
N ARG A 93 -3.82 -0.38 -7.78
CA ARG A 93 -3.59 -1.76 -8.26
C ARG A 93 -4.09 -2.80 -7.27
N ALA A 94 -4.39 -4.00 -7.74
CA ALA A 94 -4.89 -5.12 -6.93
C ALA A 94 -4.08 -5.34 -5.64
N CYS A 95 -2.74 -5.32 -5.76
CA CYS A 95 -1.85 -5.47 -4.62
C CYS A 95 -1.91 -4.30 -3.62
N ASP A 96 -2.09 -3.07 -4.09
CA ASP A 96 -2.30 -1.91 -3.20
C ASP A 96 -3.67 -1.99 -2.53
N ALA A 97 -4.72 -2.37 -3.25
CA ALA A 97 -6.05 -2.56 -2.66
C ALA A 97 -6.05 -3.65 -1.59
N LYS A 98 -5.39 -4.79 -1.86
CA LYS A 98 -5.23 -5.87 -0.86
C LYS A 98 -4.43 -5.42 0.36
N SER A 99 -3.51 -4.47 0.20
CA SER A 99 -2.73 -3.97 1.34
C SER A 99 -3.58 -3.29 2.40
N PHE A 100 -4.74 -2.73 2.02
CA PHE A 100 -5.64 -2.10 2.98
C PHE A 100 -6.14 -3.12 3.99
N SER A 101 -6.54 -4.34 3.61
CA SER A 101 -6.97 -5.34 4.60
C SER A 101 -5.86 -5.72 5.59
N VAL A 102 -4.59 -5.61 5.18
CA VAL A 102 -3.43 -5.85 6.05
C VAL A 102 -3.26 -4.71 7.05
N ILE A 103 -3.54 -3.46 6.67
CA ILE A 103 -3.47 -2.33 7.61
C ILE A 103 -4.73 -2.25 8.47
N ASP A 104 -5.90 -2.47 7.88
CA ASP A 104 -7.22 -2.50 8.54
C ASP A 104 -7.22 -3.51 9.70
N ALA A 105 -6.56 -4.67 9.53
CA ALA A 105 -6.41 -5.65 10.60
C ALA A 105 -5.76 -5.09 11.87
N VAL A 106 -4.87 -4.11 11.75
CA VAL A 106 -4.18 -3.49 12.88
C VAL A 106 -4.89 -2.21 13.35
N TYR A 107 -5.35 -1.36 12.43
CA TYR A 107 -5.86 -0.04 12.77
C TYR A 107 -7.37 0.04 12.94
N LEU A 108 -8.13 -0.94 12.42
CA LEU A 108 -9.60 -0.99 12.51
C LEU A 108 -10.11 -2.21 13.28
N ASN A 109 -9.40 -3.33 13.24
CA ASN A 109 -9.88 -4.60 13.80
C ASN A 109 -9.24 -4.95 15.14
N MET A 110 -8.29 -4.15 15.63
CA MET A 110 -7.76 -4.23 16.99
C MET A 110 -8.33 -3.10 17.86
N ASP A 111 -8.30 -3.31 19.17
CA ASP A 111 -8.71 -2.32 20.16
C ASP A 111 -7.48 -1.64 20.79
N PRO A 112 -7.43 -0.29 20.85
CA PRO A 112 -8.42 0.66 20.32
C PRO A 112 -8.33 0.86 18.80
N VAL A 113 -9.47 1.17 18.18
CA VAL A 113 -9.56 1.59 16.78
C VAL A 113 -8.88 2.95 16.58
N ASP A 114 -8.07 3.07 15.54
CA ASP A 114 -7.45 4.33 15.16
C ASP A 114 -8.45 5.25 14.45
N SER A 115 -8.96 6.24 15.19
CA SER A 115 -9.96 7.18 14.68
C SER A 115 -9.52 7.98 13.45
N TYR A 116 -8.22 8.25 13.28
CA TYR A 116 -7.71 9.00 12.12
C TYR A 116 -7.72 8.15 10.86
N TYR A 117 -7.23 6.92 10.97
CA TYR A 117 -7.23 5.95 9.89
C TYR A 117 -8.66 5.57 9.48
N LYS A 118 -9.54 5.33 10.46
CA LYS A 118 -10.96 5.05 10.22
C LYS A 118 -11.65 6.16 9.45
N ASN A 119 -11.51 7.42 9.90
CA ASN A 119 -12.07 8.59 9.22
C ASN A 119 -11.65 8.62 7.73
N ARG A 120 -10.36 8.43 7.42
CA ARG A 120 -9.90 8.36 6.03
C ARG A 120 -10.47 7.16 5.24
N ARG A 121 -10.59 5.99 5.87
CA ARG A 121 -11.17 4.79 5.23
C ARG A 121 -12.66 4.96 4.95
N ASP A 122 -13.39 5.69 5.81
CA ASP A 122 -14.81 5.99 5.65
C ASP A 122 -15.07 6.99 4.51
N HIS A 123 -14.21 8.00 4.34
CA HIS A 123 -14.36 9.02 3.28
C HIS A 123 -13.72 8.67 1.93
N GLY A 124 -12.74 7.77 1.91
CA GLY A 124 -12.09 7.36 0.67
C GLY A 124 -12.89 6.33 -0.12
N THR A 125 -13.03 6.56 -1.42
CA THR A 125 -13.53 5.59 -2.41
C THR A 125 -12.37 5.13 -3.30
N VAL A 126 -12.15 3.82 -3.38
CA VAL A 126 -11.01 3.22 -4.11
C VAL A 126 -11.49 2.60 -5.42
N ILE A 127 -11.06 3.19 -6.55
CA ILE A 127 -11.27 2.62 -7.88
C ILE A 127 -9.98 1.96 -8.31
N THR A 128 -10.02 0.64 -8.49
CA THR A 128 -8.85 -0.14 -8.86
C THR A 128 -8.78 -0.36 -10.37
N LEU A 129 -7.58 -0.56 -10.90
CA LEU A 129 -7.35 -0.80 -12.32
C LEU A 129 -6.48 -2.04 -12.51
N ALA A 130 -6.98 -3.00 -13.30
CA ALA A 130 -6.30 -4.23 -13.62
C ALA A 130 -4.91 -3.99 -14.25
N CYS A 131 -4.00 -4.94 -14.04
CA CYS A 131 -2.62 -4.84 -14.50
C CYS A 131 -2.45 -5.47 -15.89
N ASN A 132 -2.76 -4.73 -16.96
CA ASN A 132 -2.61 -5.22 -18.34
C ASN A 132 -1.19 -5.72 -18.66
N GLU A 133 -0.17 -5.01 -18.15
CA GLU A 133 1.25 -5.32 -18.35
C GLU A 133 1.97 -5.40 -17.00
N PRO A 134 1.95 -6.58 -16.32
CA PRO A 134 2.60 -6.72 -15.03
C PRO A 134 4.14 -6.66 -15.18
N ALA A 135 4.81 -5.97 -14.24
CA ALA A 135 6.27 -5.84 -14.26
C ALA A 135 6.97 -7.14 -13.84
N LYS A 136 8.21 -7.34 -14.34
CA LYS A 136 9.07 -8.49 -13.98
C LYS A 136 9.35 -8.62 -12.47
N THR A 137 9.19 -7.53 -11.73
CA THR A 137 9.39 -7.47 -10.27
C THR A 137 8.13 -7.87 -9.49
N CYS A 138 6.99 -8.09 -10.15
CA CYS A 138 5.75 -8.48 -9.50
C CYS A 138 5.74 -9.97 -9.14
N PHE A 139 5.16 -10.28 -7.97
CA PHE A 139 4.96 -11.62 -7.43
C PHE A 139 3.69 -11.68 -6.57
N CYS A 140 2.66 -10.93 -6.96
CA CYS A 140 1.40 -10.86 -6.23
C CYS A 140 0.63 -12.19 -6.24
N SER A 141 0.82 -13.01 -7.28
CA SER A 141 0.26 -14.38 -7.38
C SER A 141 0.73 -15.30 -6.26
N THR A 142 1.97 -15.12 -5.76
CA THR A 142 2.48 -15.86 -4.58
C THR A 142 1.60 -15.66 -3.34
N TYR A 143 0.89 -14.54 -3.26
CA TYR A 143 -0.01 -14.21 -2.14
C TYR A 143 -1.48 -14.36 -2.51
N ASN A 144 -1.80 -15.12 -3.57
CA ASN A 144 -3.17 -15.32 -4.08
C ASN A 144 -3.88 -14.01 -4.46
N ILE A 145 -3.13 -13.01 -4.94
CA ILE A 145 -3.67 -11.74 -5.42
C ILE A 145 -3.75 -11.78 -6.94
N ASP A 146 -4.97 -11.78 -7.46
CA ASP A 146 -5.24 -11.78 -8.90
C ASP A 146 -5.19 -10.36 -9.47
N ALA A 147 -4.18 -10.05 -10.29
CA ALA A 147 -4.05 -8.72 -10.88
C ALA A 147 -5.06 -8.44 -12.02
N ALA A 148 -5.77 -9.48 -12.47
CA ALA A 148 -6.89 -9.38 -13.40
C ALA A 148 -8.24 -9.12 -12.69
N GLU A 149 -8.30 -9.29 -11.36
CA GLU A 149 -9.49 -9.01 -10.54
C GLU A 149 -9.12 -8.01 -9.42
N PRO A 150 -8.94 -6.72 -9.76
CA PRO A 150 -8.23 -5.77 -8.90
C PRO A 150 -8.99 -5.29 -7.64
N ALA A 151 -10.25 -5.67 -7.47
CA ALA A 151 -11.07 -5.42 -6.27
C ALA A 151 -11.26 -3.91 -5.92
N GLY A 152 -11.30 -3.55 -4.63
CA GLY A 152 -11.63 -2.19 -4.16
C GLY A 152 -13.13 -1.89 -4.14
N ASP A 153 -13.52 -0.62 -4.07
CA ASP A 153 -14.94 -0.23 -4.12
C ASP A 153 -15.50 -0.40 -5.54
N VAL A 154 -14.67 -0.10 -6.55
CA VAL A 154 -14.94 -0.33 -7.97
C VAL A 154 -13.75 -1.00 -8.61
N SER A 155 -13.97 -2.09 -9.33
CA SER A 155 -12.98 -2.71 -10.20
C SER A 155 -13.06 -2.10 -11.60
N ALA A 156 -11.92 -1.76 -12.19
CA ALA A 156 -11.85 -1.26 -13.56
C ALA A 156 -10.84 -2.02 -14.44
N TRP A 157 -11.10 -2.03 -15.74
CA TRP A 157 -10.28 -2.66 -16.78
C TRP A 157 -10.18 -1.74 -17.99
N LEU A 158 -9.02 -1.71 -18.66
CA LEU A 158 -8.86 -1.05 -19.95
C LEU A 158 -8.72 -2.11 -21.04
N ALA A 159 -9.76 -2.30 -21.85
CA ALA A 159 -9.81 -3.29 -22.93
C ALA A 159 -10.46 -2.67 -24.17
N ASP A 160 -9.96 -3.00 -25.37
CA ASP A 160 -10.54 -2.57 -26.65
C ASP A 160 -10.86 -1.05 -26.74
N GLY A 161 -9.96 -0.22 -26.20
CA GLY A 161 -10.11 1.24 -26.20
C GLY A 161 -11.19 1.78 -25.24
N LYS A 162 -11.67 0.97 -24.29
CA LYS A 162 -12.70 1.34 -23.31
C LYS A 162 -12.27 1.00 -21.89
N TYR A 163 -12.64 1.87 -20.95
CA TYR A 163 -12.66 1.54 -19.54
C TYR A 163 -13.94 0.82 -19.20
N TYR A 164 -13.82 -0.32 -18.52
CA TYR A 164 -14.94 -1.08 -17.97
C TYR A 164 -14.93 -0.93 -16.46
N PHE A 165 -16.11 -0.87 -15.85
CA PHE A 165 -16.30 -0.66 -14.42
C PHE A 165 -17.32 -1.64 -13.83
N LYS A 166 -16.99 -2.17 -12.66
CA LYS A 166 -17.86 -3.01 -11.84
C LYS A 166 -17.81 -2.54 -10.39
N ALA A 167 -18.97 -2.19 -9.84
CA ALA A 167 -19.11 -1.91 -8.41
C ALA A 167 -18.95 -3.20 -7.60
N ASN A 168 -18.22 -3.12 -6.48
CA ASN A 168 -18.03 -4.23 -5.54
C ASN A 168 -18.63 -3.93 -4.16
N THR A 169 -18.85 -2.65 -3.83
CA THR A 169 -19.36 -2.16 -2.54
C THR A 169 -20.44 -1.11 -2.75
N GLN A 170 -21.14 -0.72 -1.68
CA GLN A 170 -22.11 0.39 -1.70
C GLN A 170 -21.48 1.73 -2.16
N LYS A 171 -20.22 1.99 -1.78
CA LYS A 171 -19.47 3.15 -2.30
C LYS A 171 -19.27 3.07 -3.82
N GLY A 172 -19.01 1.86 -4.32
CA GLY A 172 -18.90 1.60 -5.76
C GLY A 172 -20.22 1.75 -6.50
N GLU A 173 -21.33 1.29 -5.94
CA GLU A 173 -22.66 1.48 -6.50
C GLU A 173 -23.01 2.97 -6.60
N ALA A 174 -22.77 3.72 -5.52
CA ALA A 174 -22.94 5.17 -5.52
C ALA A 174 -22.04 5.89 -6.54
N PHE A 175 -20.81 5.41 -6.72
CA PHE A 175 -19.91 5.91 -7.77
C PHE A 175 -20.50 5.72 -9.17
N ILE A 176 -20.95 4.49 -9.48
CA ILE A 176 -21.52 4.16 -10.79
C ILE A 176 -22.79 4.97 -11.07
N GLU A 177 -23.69 5.11 -10.09
CA GLU A 177 -24.93 5.88 -10.27
C GLU A 177 -24.62 7.36 -10.55
N ASN A 178 -23.66 7.94 -9.84
CA ASN A 178 -23.23 9.32 -10.10
C ASN A 178 -22.60 9.51 -11.49
N ALA A 179 -21.92 8.48 -12.01
CA ALA A 179 -21.27 8.50 -13.32
C ALA A 179 -22.16 8.03 -14.49
N LYS A 180 -23.40 7.62 -14.21
CA LYS A 180 -24.29 6.91 -15.14
C LYS A 180 -24.57 7.66 -16.45
N SER A 181 -24.58 8.98 -16.43
CA SER A 181 -24.76 9.81 -17.64
C SER A 181 -23.62 9.68 -18.66
N LEU A 182 -22.43 9.24 -18.22
CA LEU A 182 -21.26 9.02 -19.08
C LEU A 182 -21.04 7.54 -19.41
N LEU A 183 -21.65 6.64 -18.65
CA LEU A 183 -21.45 5.20 -18.75
C LEU A 183 -22.52 4.55 -19.63
N SER A 184 -22.12 3.54 -20.40
CA SER A 184 -23.03 2.68 -21.16
C SER A 184 -22.95 1.24 -20.67
N ASP A 185 -24.06 0.50 -20.73
CA ASP A 185 -24.03 -0.94 -20.50
C ASP A 185 -23.11 -1.65 -21.51
N ALA A 186 -22.35 -2.62 -21.01
CA ALA A 186 -21.46 -3.44 -21.82
C ALA A 186 -21.41 -4.89 -21.33
N ASP A 187 -21.17 -5.81 -22.27
CA ASP A 187 -20.86 -7.21 -21.97
C ASP A 187 -19.44 -7.38 -21.43
N GLU A 188 -19.13 -8.58 -20.92
CA GLU A 188 -17.86 -8.88 -20.25
C GLU A 188 -16.81 -9.51 -21.19
N LYS A 189 -17.10 -9.72 -22.48
CA LYS A 189 -16.26 -10.55 -23.37
C LYS A 189 -14.84 -9.99 -23.55
N ALA A 190 -14.73 -8.69 -23.76
CA ALA A 190 -13.43 -8.00 -23.89
C ALA A 190 -12.62 -8.10 -22.58
N VAL A 191 -13.31 -7.93 -21.45
CA VAL A 191 -12.72 -8.03 -20.12
C VAL A 191 -12.26 -9.46 -19.82
N ASP A 192 -13.06 -10.48 -20.15
CA ASP A 192 -12.68 -11.89 -19.96
C ASP A 192 -11.46 -12.28 -20.80
N THR A 193 -11.37 -11.77 -22.02
CA THR A 193 -10.19 -11.96 -22.88
C THR A 193 -8.96 -11.31 -22.27
N LEU A 194 -9.08 -10.06 -21.81
CA LEU A 194 -8.01 -9.36 -21.10
C LEU A 194 -7.58 -10.11 -19.83
N LYS A 195 -8.53 -10.59 -19.01
CA LYS A 195 -8.25 -11.33 -17.77
C LYS A 195 -7.42 -12.59 -18.05
N LYS A 196 -7.75 -13.34 -19.11
CA LYS A 196 -6.97 -14.52 -19.54
C LYS A 196 -5.56 -14.14 -19.97
N ASP A 197 -5.40 -13.07 -20.74
CA ASP A 197 -4.08 -12.56 -21.16
C ASP A 197 -3.22 -12.12 -19.97
N ILE A 198 -3.78 -11.35 -19.03
CA ILE A 198 -3.09 -10.94 -17.80
C ILE A 198 -2.61 -12.16 -17.01
N LYS A 199 -3.48 -13.18 -16.83
CA LYS A 199 -3.11 -14.42 -16.12
C LYS A 199 -1.96 -15.16 -16.82
N ALA A 200 -2.01 -15.27 -18.14
CA ALA A 200 -0.94 -15.89 -18.93
C ALA A 200 0.38 -15.11 -18.85
N LYS A 201 0.34 -13.78 -18.73
CA LYS A 201 1.53 -12.95 -18.50
C LYS A 201 2.10 -13.12 -17.10
N ILE A 202 1.24 -13.16 -16.07
CA ILE A 202 1.64 -13.37 -14.67
C ILE A 202 2.36 -14.71 -14.50
N GLU A 203 1.82 -15.78 -15.08
CA GLU A 203 2.42 -17.13 -14.99
C GLU A 203 3.86 -17.17 -15.53
N LYS A 204 4.18 -16.30 -16.49
CA LYS A 204 5.52 -16.20 -17.10
C LYS A 204 6.48 -15.31 -16.30
N LEU A 205 6.03 -14.66 -15.23
CA LEU A 205 6.90 -13.80 -14.43
C LEU A 205 7.92 -14.64 -13.64
N PRO A 206 9.16 -14.13 -13.45
CA PRO A 206 10.24 -14.89 -12.82
C PRO A 206 9.98 -15.25 -11.34
N PHE A 207 8.99 -14.61 -10.73
CA PHE A 207 8.67 -14.74 -9.31
C PHE A 207 7.19 -15.12 -9.09
N ALA A 208 6.51 -15.69 -10.09
CA ALA A 208 5.11 -16.05 -9.99
C ALA A 208 4.83 -17.13 -8.92
N HIS A 209 5.80 -18.03 -8.70
CA HIS A 209 5.68 -19.22 -7.84
C HIS A 209 6.80 -19.26 -6.79
N LEU A 210 6.84 -18.30 -5.86
CA LEU A 210 7.76 -18.39 -4.73
C LEU A 210 7.22 -19.39 -3.70
N ASP A 211 8.11 -20.23 -3.17
CA ASP A 211 7.76 -21.18 -2.13
C ASP A 211 7.68 -20.49 -0.76
N MET A 212 6.49 -20.54 -0.15
CA MET A 212 6.19 -19.97 1.17
C MET A 212 6.08 -21.04 2.28
N SER A 213 6.41 -22.30 1.98
CA SER A 213 6.23 -23.46 2.86
C SER A 213 6.98 -23.39 4.20
N LYS A 214 8.16 -22.75 4.25
CA LYS A 214 8.92 -22.55 5.49
C LYS A 214 8.34 -21.44 6.38
N PHE A 215 7.44 -20.62 5.86
CA PHE A 215 6.90 -19.45 6.55
C PHE A 215 5.56 -19.72 7.27
N GLN A 216 5.36 -20.94 7.77
CA GLN A 216 4.10 -21.44 8.37
C GLN A 216 4.11 -21.42 9.91
N GLY A 217 4.86 -20.50 10.53
CA GLY A 217 4.93 -20.36 12.00
C GLY A 217 5.81 -21.40 12.73
N LYS A 218 5.73 -22.69 12.38
CA LYS A 218 6.35 -23.81 13.13
C LYS A 218 7.87 -23.70 13.31
N ASP A 219 8.59 -23.16 12.32
CA ASP A 219 10.05 -23.05 12.32
C ASP A 219 10.53 -21.63 12.71
N MET A 220 9.66 -20.80 13.31
CA MET A 220 9.96 -19.40 13.61
C MET A 220 11.30 -19.20 14.33
N LEU A 221 11.57 -19.99 15.38
CA LEU A 221 12.82 -19.86 16.13
C LEU A 221 14.04 -20.36 15.34
N LYS A 222 13.88 -21.38 14.48
CA LYS A 222 14.97 -21.82 13.60
C LYS A 222 15.31 -20.75 12.59
N ILE A 223 14.30 -20.20 11.91
CA ILE A 223 14.47 -19.10 10.96
C ILE A 223 15.11 -17.91 11.68
N PHE A 224 14.64 -17.53 12.87
CA PHE A 224 15.17 -16.39 13.62
C PHE A 224 16.67 -16.51 13.97
N ASN A 225 17.09 -17.72 14.37
CA ASN A 225 18.45 -18.03 14.82
C ASN A 225 19.39 -18.47 13.68
N SER A 226 18.86 -18.70 12.47
CA SER A 226 19.66 -19.13 11.33
C SER A 226 20.77 -18.15 10.99
N LYS A 227 21.92 -18.68 10.57
CA LYS A 227 23.06 -17.88 10.09
C LYS A 227 22.78 -17.21 8.75
N ILE A 228 21.68 -17.55 8.07
CA ILE A 228 21.31 -16.93 6.80
C ILE A 228 21.19 -15.41 6.89
N TRP A 229 20.82 -14.88 8.07
CA TRP A 229 20.72 -13.44 8.33
C TRP A 229 22.04 -12.70 8.20
N ASP A 230 23.18 -13.35 8.48
CA ASP A 230 24.50 -12.74 8.26
C ASP A 230 24.68 -12.42 6.77
N LYS A 231 24.40 -13.40 5.90
CA LYS A 231 24.50 -13.25 4.44
C LYS A 231 23.48 -12.28 3.86
N VAL A 232 22.20 -12.41 4.20
CA VAL A 232 21.16 -11.59 3.56
C VAL A 232 21.14 -10.14 4.03
N SER A 233 21.67 -9.85 5.23
CA SER A 233 21.72 -8.48 5.74
C SER A 233 23.03 -7.74 5.43
N GLU A 234 24.08 -8.44 5.02
CA GLU A 234 25.44 -7.91 4.81
C GLU A 234 25.46 -6.65 3.92
N THR A 235 24.71 -6.67 2.82
CA THR A 235 24.68 -5.56 1.85
C THR A 235 23.66 -4.46 2.22
N CYS A 236 22.89 -4.63 3.30
CA CYS A 236 21.80 -3.72 3.64
C CYS A 236 22.33 -2.37 4.15
N LEU A 237 22.03 -1.29 3.41
CA LEU A 237 22.39 0.08 3.80
C LEU A 237 21.57 0.67 4.97
N GLY A 238 20.51 0.00 5.42
CA GLY A 238 19.61 0.54 6.45
C GLY A 238 18.80 1.78 6.03
N CYS A 239 18.78 2.16 4.75
CA CYS A 239 18.17 3.40 4.26
C CYS A 239 16.64 3.51 4.34
N GLY A 240 15.92 2.41 4.62
CA GLY A 240 14.45 2.42 4.77
C GLY A 240 13.62 2.65 3.49
N THR A 241 14.22 2.83 2.31
CA THR A 241 13.48 3.04 1.04
C THR A 241 12.38 1.99 0.83
N CYS A 242 12.73 0.73 1.09
CA CYS A 242 11.84 -0.40 0.90
C CYS A 242 10.72 -0.47 1.95
N THR A 243 10.81 0.17 3.13
CA THR A 243 9.64 0.34 4.01
C THR A 243 8.76 1.49 3.55
N TYR A 244 9.36 2.54 2.99
CA TYR A 244 8.66 3.75 2.57
C TYR A 244 7.74 3.53 1.37
N VAL A 245 8.19 2.74 0.39
CA VAL A 245 7.36 2.40 -0.80
C VAL A 245 6.45 1.19 -0.58
N CYS A 246 6.52 0.54 0.59
CA CYS A 246 5.78 -0.69 0.84
C CYS A 246 4.34 -0.39 1.26
N PRO A 247 3.34 -0.94 0.54
CA PRO A 247 1.94 -0.67 0.82
C PRO A 247 1.44 -1.29 2.12
N THR A 248 2.16 -2.26 2.71
CA THR A 248 1.78 -2.92 3.97
C THR A 248 2.67 -2.51 5.16
N CYS A 249 3.62 -1.58 4.97
CA CYS A 249 4.40 -1.05 6.08
C CYS A 249 3.60 0.02 6.81
N MET A 250 3.49 -0.11 8.14
CA MET A 250 2.57 0.69 8.94
C MET A 250 3.17 1.13 10.27
N CYS A 251 4.50 1.06 10.41
CA CYS A 251 5.20 1.56 11.58
C CYS A 251 5.16 3.10 11.59
N PHE A 252 5.01 3.68 12.77
CA PHE A 252 5.09 5.10 13.00
C PHE A 252 5.77 5.40 14.32
N ASP A 253 6.16 6.65 14.46
CA ASP A 253 6.62 7.25 15.69
C ASP A 253 5.79 8.51 15.96
N VAL A 254 5.80 8.97 17.21
CA VAL A 254 5.07 10.16 17.62
C VAL A 254 6.07 11.14 18.21
N ARG A 255 6.13 12.33 17.61
CA ARG A 255 7.09 13.38 17.97
C ARG A 255 6.36 14.64 18.40
N ASP A 256 6.90 15.28 19.42
CA ASP A 256 6.41 16.56 19.93
C ASP A 256 7.23 17.70 19.34
N PHE A 257 6.53 18.68 18.78
CA PHE A 257 7.12 19.90 18.23
C PHE A 257 6.64 21.11 19.04
N LYS A 258 7.57 21.76 19.75
CA LYS A 258 7.29 22.96 20.54
C LYS A 258 7.47 24.22 19.69
N ASN A 259 6.49 25.12 19.71
CA ASN A 259 6.56 26.46 19.14
C ASN A 259 6.01 27.49 20.13
N GLY A 260 6.89 28.22 20.82
CA GLY A 260 6.50 29.15 21.88
C GLY A 260 5.73 28.46 23.00
N ASN A 261 4.46 28.83 23.17
CA ASN A 261 3.54 28.28 24.16
C ASN A 261 2.68 27.12 23.62
N GLU A 262 2.92 26.68 22.39
CA GLU A 262 2.23 25.57 21.76
C GLU A 262 3.12 24.32 21.71
N VAL A 263 2.54 23.14 21.92
CA VAL A 263 3.17 21.85 21.64
C VAL A 263 2.25 21.06 20.70
N LYS A 264 2.79 20.60 19.59
CA LYS A 264 2.07 19.81 18.58
C LYS A 264 2.62 18.39 18.58
N GLN A 265 1.78 17.42 18.87
CA GLN A 265 2.12 16.02 18.73
C GLN A 265 1.80 15.57 17.30
N VAL A 266 2.78 14.98 16.62
CA VAL A 266 2.66 14.56 15.22
C VAL A 266 3.07 13.10 15.11
N ARG A 267 2.18 12.29 14.54
CA ARG A 267 2.49 10.94 14.07
C ARG A 267 3.27 11.05 12.76
N CYS A 268 4.46 10.48 12.71
CA CYS A 268 5.27 10.39 11.51
C CYS A 268 5.52 8.93 11.15
N TRP A 269 5.53 8.59 9.87
CA TRP A 269 5.97 7.27 9.44
C TRP A 269 7.37 6.97 9.96
N ASP A 270 7.55 5.75 10.44
CA ASP A 270 8.83 5.26 10.92
C ASP A 270 9.08 3.85 10.34
N SER A 271 10.25 3.29 10.62
CA SER A 271 10.67 2.01 10.10
C SER A 271 11.26 1.16 11.20
N CYS A 272 10.83 -0.10 11.28
CA CYS A 272 11.48 -1.10 12.13
C CYS A 272 12.95 -1.38 11.80
N MET A 273 13.46 -0.77 10.73
CA MET A 273 14.86 -0.82 10.34
C MET A 273 15.71 0.33 10.89
N TYR A 274 15.10 1.42 11.37
CA TYR A 274 15.82 2.58 11.88
C TYR A 274 16.33 2.36 13.29
N HIS A 275 17.41 3.06 13.64
CA HIS A 275 18.08 2.91 14.95
C HIS A 275 17.21 3.41 16.10
N ASP A 276 16.42 4.45 15.88
CA ASP A 276 15.60 5.06 16.94
C ASP A 276 14.28 4.30 17.15
N PHE A 277 13.84 3.51 16.16
CA PHE A 277 12.60 2.75 16.26
C PHE A 277 12.68 1.70 17.37
N THR A 278 11.73 1.71 18.30
CA THR A 278 11.72 0.89 19.53
C THR A 278 12.89 1.13 20.50
N GLN A 279 13.59 2.26 20.38
CA GLN A 279 14.54 2.67 21.40
C GLN A 279 13.80 2.97 22.70
N MET A 280 14.20 2.29 23.77
CA MET A 280 13.69 2.51 25.13
C MET A 280 14.72 3.30 25.94
N ALA A 281 14.36 3.71 27.16
CA ALA A 281 15.22 4.53 28.02
C ALA A 281 16.65 3.99 28.22
N ALA A 282 16.84 2.66 28.18
CA ALA A 282 18.14 2.03 28.32
C ALA A 282 18.84 1.74 26.98
N ALA A 283 18.13 1.17 26.00
CA ALA A 283 18.71 0.73 24.72
C ALA A 283 17.64 0.45 23.67
N ASN A 284 18.09 0.25 22.43
CA ASN A 284 17.31 -0.44 21.41
C ASN A 284 17.50 -1.97 21.57
N PRO A 285 16.43 -2.79 21.59
CA PRO A 285 16.56 -4.25 21.68
C PRO A 285 17.21 -4.91 20.45
N ARG A 286 17.40 -4.16 19.36
CA ARG A 286 18.06 -4.60 18.12
C ARG A 286 19.27 -3.70 17.88
N LEU A 287 20.40 -4.12 18.44
CA LEU A 287 21.66 -3.37 18.46
C LEU A 287 22.26 -3.22 17.05
N THR A 288 22.13 -4.26 16.21
CA THR A 288 22.81 -4.31 14.91
C THR A 288 21.89 -4.11 13.71
N GLN A 289 22.46 -3.70 12.57
CA GLN A 289 21.73 -3.60 11.31
C GLN A 289 21.15 -4.96 10.87
N LYS A 290 21.85 -6.06 11.18
CA LYS A 290 21.39 -7.43 10.95
C LYS A 290 20.06 -7.69 11.63
N GLU A 291 19.96 -7.40 12.93
CA GLU A 291 18.76 -7.67 13.72
C GLU A 291 17.57 -6.84 13.26
N ARG A 292 17.82 -5.58 12.88
CA ARG A 292 16.81 -4.67 12.33
C ARG A 292 16.35 -5.10 10.93
N SER A 293 17.27 -5.54 10.07
CA SER A 293 16.94 -6.14 8.76
C SER A 293 16.14 -7.44 8.91
N ARG A 294 16.56 -8.34 9.79
CA ARG A 294 15.82 -9.55 10.15
C ARG A 294 14.40 -9.22 10.62
N GLN A 295 14.24 -8.24 11.52
CA GLN A 295 12.93 -7.84 12.03
C GLN A 295 11.96 -7.47 10.91
N ARG A 296 12.42 -6.72 9.90
CA ARG A 296 11.60 -6.32 8.76
C ARG A 296 11.01 -7.54 8.04
N PHE A 297 11.84 -8.54 7.74
CA PHE A 297 11.41 -9.71 6.98
C PHE A 297 10.65 -10.72 7.84
N MET A 298 11.11 -10.98 9.06
CA MET A 298 10.39 -11.81 10.02
C MET A 298 9.02 -11.25 10.36
N HIS A 299 8.88 -9.92 10.49
CA HIS A 299 7.56 -9.32 10.69
C HIS A 299 6.64 -9.61 9.50
N LYS A 300 7.13 -9.41 8.28
CA LYS A 300 6.31 -9.60 7.07
C LYS A 300 5.94 -11.05 6.78
N LEU A 301 6.86 -11.97 7.05
CA LEU A 301 6.78 -13.36 6.60
C LEU A 301 6.49 -14.36 7.72
N MET A 302 6.67 -14.00 9.00
CA MET A 302 6.47 -14.91 10.13
C MET A 302 5.50 -14.32 11.15
N TYR A 303 5.87 -13.22 11.80
CA TYR A 303 5.15 -12.72 12.96
C TYR A 303 3.74 -12.25 12.63
N TYR A 304 3.59 -11.52 11.51
CA TYR A 304 2.29 -11.02 11.10
C TYR A 304 1.34 -12.17 10.70
N PRO A 305 1.72 -13.15 9.83
CA PRO A 305 0.91 -14.35 9.58
C PRO A 305 0.46 -15.07 10.85
N MET A 306 1.39 -15.31 11.79
CA MET A 306 1.10 -15.98 13.06
C MET A 306 0.05 -15.26 13.91
N ALA A 307 -0.06 -13.93 13.77
CA ALA A 307 -1.01 -13.11 14.51
C ALA A 307 -2.31 -12.82 13.75
N HIS A 308 -2.36 -13.09 12.44
CA HIS A 308 -3.43 -12.65 11.54
C HIS A 308 -3.82 -13.74 10.53
N GLU A 309 -4.16 -14.92 11.03
CA GLU A 309 -4.77 -16.02 10.24
C GLU A 309 -3.98 -16.35 8.97
N ASP A 310 -2.66 -16.49 9.10
CA ASP A 310 -1.72 -16.83 8.03
C ASP A 310 -1.66 -15.82 6.87
N VAL A 311 -2.23 -14.62 7.05
CA VAL A 311 -2.10 -13.53 6.09
C VAL A 311 -0.70 -12.95 6.15
N PHE A 312 0.00 -12.90 5.02
CA PHE A 312 1.31 -12.25 4.94
C PHE A 312 1.20 -10.72 4.91
N ALA A 313 2.09 -10.02 5.62
CA ALA A 313 2.25 -8.57 5.49
C ALA A 313 3.09 -8.19 4.26
N CYS A 314 2.83 -8.84 3.13
CA CYS A 314 3.37 -8.57 1.81
C CYS A 314 2.30 -8.87 0.75
N VAL A 315 2.26 -8.07 -0.31
CA VAL A 315 1.27 -8.17 -1.40
C VAL A 315 1.93 -8.36 -2.78
N GLY A 316 3.23 -8.64 -2.81
CA GLY A 316 3.96 -8.93 -4.06
C GLY A 316 4.01 -7.81 -5.10
N CYS A 317 3.85 -6.54 -4.70
CA CYS A 317 3.84 -5.40 -5.64
C CYS A 317 5.17 -5.07 -6.32
N GLY A 318 6.29 -5.64 -5.86
CA GLY A 318 7.61 -5.45 -6.47
C GLY A 318 8.30 -4.10 -6.19
N ARG A 319 7.65 -3.10 -5.59
CA ARG A 319 8.26 -1.75 -5.38
C ARG A 319 9.55 -1.78 -4.57
N CYS A 320 9.67 -2.67 -3.59
CA CYS A 320 10.89 -2.83 -2.80
C CYS A 320 12.05 -3.49 -3.57
N LEU A 321 11.75 -4.22 -4.65
CA LEU A 321 12.77 -4.79 -5.55
C LEU A 321 13.33 -3.68 -6.45
N GLU A 322 12.45 -2.81 -6.96
CA GLU A 322 12.80 -1.70 -7.87
C GLU A 322 13.56 -0.56 -7.16
N SER A 323 13.19 -0.25 -5.92
CA SER A 323 13.71 0.91 -5.19
C SER A 323 14.99 0.66 -4.37
N CYS A 324 15.43 -0.59 -4.23
CA CYS A 324 16.60 -0.89 -3.41
C CYS A 324 17.89 -0.61 -4.20
N PRO A 325 18.75 0.32 -3.75
CA PRO A 325 19.96 0.71 -4.48
C PRO A 325 20.99 -0.42 -4.60
N ILE A 326 20.93 -1.42 -3.71
CA ILE A 326 21.84 -2.57 -3.67
C ILE A 326 21.14 -3.89 -4.00
N ASN A 327 19.92 -3.81 -4.57
CA ASN A 327 19.12 -4.95 -5.01
C ASN A 327 18.85 -6.01 -3.90
N MET A 328 18.84 -5.60 -2.62
CA MET A 328 18.40 -6.45 -1.51
C MET A 328 16.89 -6.37 -1.38
N ASN A 329 16.22 -7.51 -1.37
CA ASN A 329 14.76 -7.53 -1.41
C ASN A 329 14.18 -8.81 -0.79
N ILE A 330 12.86 -8.80 -0.61
CA ILE A 330 12.14 -9.89 0.06
C ILE A 330 12.19 -11.21 -0.70
N VAL A 331 12.28 -11.19 -2.04
CA VAL A 331 12.39 -12.41 -2.85
C VAL A 331 13.72 -13.13 -2.57
N LYS A 332 14.82 -12.37 -2.46
CA LYS A 332 16.12 -12.94 -2.05
C LYS A 332 16.06 -13.57 -0.66
N VAL A 333 15.35 -12.96 0.29
CA VAL A 333 15.17 -13.53 1.63
C VAL A 333 14.36 -14.83 1.58
N ILE A 334 13.24 -14.83 0.85
CA ILE A 334 12.40 -16.02 0.70
C ILE A 334 13.23 -17.18 0.14
N LYS A 335 13.94 -16.96 -0.98
CA LYS A 335 14.80 -17.98 -1.58
C LYS A 335 15.92 -18.45 -0.64
N ALA A 336 16.60 -17.52 0.01
CA ALA A 336 17.70 -17.83 0.92
C ALA A 336 17.25 -18.67 2.13
N VAL A 337 16.06 -18.40 2.68
CA VAL A 337 15.48 -19.22 3.77
C VAL A 337 15.11 -20.61 3.28
N GLN A 338 14.61 -20.74 2.05
CA GLN A 338 14.30 -22.04 1.45
C GLN A 338 15.55 -22.89 1.22
N GLU A 339 16.64 -22.27 0.78
CA GLU A 339 17.93 -22.91 0.52
C GLU A 339 18.78 -23.16 1.78
N ALA A 340 18.38 -22.63 2.95
CA ALA A 340 19.15 -22.78 4.19
C ALA A 340 18.98 -24.18 4.80
N ASP A 341 20.11 -24.85 5.04
CA ASP A 341 20.16 -26.20 5.64
C ASP A 341 19.85 -26.21 7.15
N ASP A 342 19.94 -25.07 7.83
CA ASP A 342 19.73 -24.92 9.27
C ASP A 342 18.28 -24.53 9.66
N ILE A 343 17.36 -24.55 8.68
CA ILE A 343 15.93 -24.23 8.82
C ILE A 343 15.11 -25.42 8.31
#